data_AF-A0A1N7EHR9-F1
#
_entry.id   AF-A0A1N7EHR9-F1
#
_cell.length_a   1.000
_cell.length_b   1.000
_cell.length_c   1.000
_cell.angle_alpha   90.00
_cell.angle_beta   90.00
_cell.angle_gamma   90.00
#
_symmetry.space_group_name_H-M   'P 1'
#
loop_
_entity.id
_entity.type
_entity.pdbx_description
1 polymer ?
#
loop_
_entity_poly.entity_id
_entity_poly.type
_entity_poly.pdbx_seq_one_letter_code
_entity_poly.pdbx_strand_id
1 'polypeptide(L)'
;MSQSPSHATMPLDRGQCKSIDLASKVALIHEQWQPRVVAEMNDYQIKVVKVQGEFQWHRHAETDETFFVLEGELRIDLRGAPAGDGAIVLRAGQMAVVPKGVEHKPCADAEVKLMLIEPRGVVNTGDGARSARSAENDQWV
;
A
#
# COMPACT_ATOMS: atom_id res chain seq x y z
N MET A 1 -19.03 4.36 -29.53
CA MET A 1 -17.67 3.78 -29.68
C MET A 1 -16.98 3.96 -28.35
N SER A 2 -16.96 2.92 -27.51
CA SER A 2 -16.36 2.98 -26.17
C SER A 2 -14.85 2.75 -26.32
N GLN A 3 -14.04 3.75 -25.96
CA GLN A 3 -12.60 3.57 -25.90
C GLN A 3 -12.28 2.63 -24.73
N SER A 4 -11.59 1.54 -25.01
CA SER A 4 -11.04 0.63 -24.00
C SER A 4 -10.01 1.39 -23.14
N PRO A 5 -9.94 1.15 -21.81
CA PRO A 5 -8.89 1.74 -21.01
C PRO A 5 -7.55 1.18 -21.46
N SER A 6 -6.58 2.08 -21.64
CA SER A 6 -5.18 1.77 -21.86
C SER A 6 -4.72 0.76 -20.79
N HIS A 7 -4.48 -0.48 -21.22
CA HIS A 7 -3.72 -1.42 -20.40
C HIS A 7 -2.29 -0.89 -20.37
N ALA A 8 -1.85 -0.39 -19.21
CA ALA A 8 -0.43 -0.29 -18.95
C ALA A 8 0.17 -1.67 -19.22
N THR A 9 1.06 -1.74 -20.20
CA THR A 9 1.70 -2.98 -20.63
C THR A 9 2.38 -3.61 -19.42
N MET A 10 1.90 -4.78 -18.98
CA MET A 10 2.56 -5.54 -17.92
C MET A 10 4.03 -5.70 -18.30
N PRO A 11 4.98 -5.29 -17.45
CA PRO A 11 6.37 -5.49 -17.77
C PRO A 11 6.65 -7.00 -17.88
N LEU A 12 7.39 -7.39 -18.92
CA LEU A 12 7.84 -8.78 -19.13
C LEU A 12 8.61 -9.33 -17.92
N ASP A 13 9.11 -8.43 -17.08
CA ASP A 13 9.85 -8.69 -15.86
C ASP A 13 9.14 -8.05 -14.67
N ARG A 14 8.71 -8.89 -13.73
CA ARG A 14 8.03 -8.49 -12.49
C ARG A 14 8.98 -8.50 -11.29
N GLY A 15 10.28 -8.36 -11.54
CA GLY A 15 11.35 -8.41 -10.55
C GLY A 15 12.03 -9.78 -10.42
N GLN A 16 11.78 -10.71 -11.36
CA GLN A 16 12.38 -12.04 -11.27
C GLN A 16 13.89 -12.00 -11.50
N CYS A 17 14.64 -12.71 -10.67
CA CYS A 17 16.10 -12.85 -10.79
C CYS A 17 16.87 -11.52 -10.72
N LYS A 18 16.33 -10.50 -10.05
CA LYS A 18 16.95 -9.19 -9.86
C LYS A 18 16.97 -8.80 -8.38
N SER A 19 18.01 -8.09 -7.96
CA SER A 19 17.96 -7.34 -6.71
C SER A 19 17.14 -6.07 -6.91
N ILE A 20 16.28 -5.75 -5.93
CA ILE A 20 15.44 -4.55 -5.95
C ILE A 20 15.87 -3.67 -4.79
N ASP A 21 16.38 -2.49 -5.10
CA ASP A 21 16.70 -1.47 -4.12
C ASP A 21 15.45 -0.64 -3.82
N LEU A 22 14.77 -0.97 -2.71
CA LEU A 22 13.55 -0.29 -2.26
C LEU A 22 13.79 1.19 -1.97
N ALA A 23 14.98 1.56 -1.47
CA ALA A 23 15.31 2.96 -1.18
C ALA A 23 15.42 3.77 -2.48
N SER A 24 16.06 3.21 -3.49
CA SER A 24 16.11 3.83 -4.82
C SER A 24 14.73 3.90 -5.48
N LYS A 25 13.89 2.87 -5.35
CA LYS A 25 12.53 2.85 -5.92
C LYS A 25 11.62 3.89 -5.27
N VAL A 26 11.62 3.98 -3.93
CA VAL A 26 10.79 4.97 -3.23
C VAL A 26 11.27 6.41 -3.47
N ALA A 27 12.57 6.61 -3.75
CA ALA A 27 13.11 7.93 -4.09
C ALA A 27 12.55 8.50 -5.41
N LEU A 28 12.06 7.65 -6.32
CA LEU A 28 11.43 8.05 -7.59
C LEU A 28 9.97 8.53 -7.42
N ILE A 29 9.37 8.35 -6.24
CA ILE A 29 8.00 8.77 -5.94
C ILE A 29 8.02 10.15 -5.31
N HIS A 30 7.24 11.09 -5.84
CA HIS A 30 7.14 12.44 -5.29
C HIS A 30 5.76 12.71 -4.67
N GLU A 31 4.75 11.95 -5.08
CA GLU A 31 3.38 12.06 -4.61
C GLU A 31 3.16 11.27 -3.31
N GLN A 32 2.26 11.78 -2.47
CA GLN A 32 1.82 11.08 -1.26
C GLN A 32 0.65 10.15 -1.60
N TRP A 33 0.56 9.01 -0.91
CA TRP A 33 -0.55 8.05 -0.99
C TRP A 33 -0.75 7.40 -2.37
N GLN A 34 0.26 7.46 -3.23
CA GLN A 34 0.25 6.85 -4.57
C GLN A 34 1.22 5.66 -4.62
N PRO A 35 0.79 4.46 -4.18
CA PRO A 35 1.63 3.28 -4.19
C PRO A 35 2.04 2.89 -5.61
N ARG A 36 3.32 2.54 -5.77
CA ARG A 36 3.89 2.05 -7.02
C ARG A 36 4.41 0.64 -6.86
N VAL A 37 4.13 -0.22 -7.84
CA VAL A 37 4.58 -1.62 -7.87
C VAL A 37 6.08 -1.67 -8.16
N VAL A 38 6.82 -2.40 -7.33
CA VAL A 38 8.26 -2.66 -7.53
C VAL A 38 8.54 -4.11 -7.91
N ALA A 39 7.65 -5.03 -7.53
CA ALA A 39 7.72 -6.45 -7.87
C ALA A 39 6.35 -7.12 -7.74
N GLU A 40 6.23 -8.31 -8.34
CA GLU A 40 5.07 -9.17 -8.17
C GLU A 40 5.50 -10.64 -7.99
N MET A 41 5.03 -11.25 -6.90
CA MET A 41 5.23 -12.66 -6.56
C MET A 41 3.87 -13.37 -6.67
N ASN A 42 3.75 -14.31 -7.61
CA ASN A 42 2.48 -14.93 -7.97
C ASN A 42 1.45 -13.86 -8.37
N ASP A 43 0.39 -13.71 -7.58
CA ASP A 43 -0.68 -12.72 -7.67
C ASP A 43 -0.59 -11.63 -6.59
N TYR A 44 0.52 -11.53 -5.85
CA TYR A 44 0.78 -10.49 -4.87
C TYR A 44 1.74 -9.44 -5.41
N GLN A 45 1.39 -8.18 -5.22
CA GLN A 45 2.25 -7.06 -5.54
C GLN A 45 2.98 -6.57 -4.29
N ILE A 46 4.26 -6.27 -4.48
CA ILE A 46 5.08 -5.53 -3.53
C ILE A 46 5.11 -4.10 -4.05
N LYS A 47 4.61 -3.17 -3.24
CA LYS A 47 4.49 -1.76 -3.60
C LYS A 47 5.30 -0.90 -2.64
N VAL A 48 5.76 0.26 -3.09
CA VAL A 48 6.34 1.30 -2.23
C VAL A 48 5.54 2.59 -2.34
N VAL A 49 5.45 3.32 -1.24
CA VAL A 49 4.66 4.55 -1.15
C VAL A 49 5.25 5.51 -0.12
N LYS A 50 5.05 6.81 -0.34
CA LYS A 50 5.26 7.85 0.67
C LYS A 50 3.93 8.28 1.23
N VAL A 51 3.81 8.40 2.55
CA VAL A 51 2.59 8.83 3.21
C VAL A 51 2.87 9.92 4.24
N GLN A 52 1.96 10.88 4.33
CA GLN A 52 1.95 11.90 5.38
C GLN A 52 0.49 12.36 5.63
N GLY A 53 0.18 12.61 6.89
CA GLY A 53 -1.16 12.89 7.38
C GLY A 53 -1.97 11.63 7.65
N GLU A 54 -3.28 11.77 7.78
CA GLU A 54 -4.19 10.65 8.01
C GLU A 54 -4.84 10.18 6.72
N PHE A 55 -5.01 8.87 6.55
CA PHE A 55 -5.86 8.30 5.51
C PHE A 55 -7.33 8.25 5.95
N GLN A 56 -8.23 7.83 5.06
CA GLN A 56 -9.63 7.54 5.43
C GLN A 56 -9.73 6.18 6.12
N TRP A 57 -10.72 6.03 7.01
CA TRP A 57 -11.11 4.71 7.49
C TRP A 57 -11.59 3.86 6.32
N HIS A 58 -11.12 2.63 6.24
CA HIS A 58 -11.49 1.68 5.19
C HIS A 58 -11.22 0.25 5.66
N ARG A 59 -11.76 -0.72 4.93
CA ARG A 59 -11.43 -2.15 5.08
C ARG A 59 -11.30 -2.82 3.72
N HIS A 60 -10.53 -3.89 3.67
CA HIS A 60 -10.48 -4.81 2.54
C HIS A 60 -11.25 -6.08 2.92
N ALA A 61 -12.39 -6.36 2.29
CA ALA A 61 -13.25 -7.46 2.70
C ALA A 61 -12.60 -8.85 2.52
N GLU A 62 -11.80 -9.00 1.46
CA GLU A 62 -11.34 -10.32 0.99
C GLU A 62 -9.85 -10.57 1.19
N THR A 63 -9.07 -9.54 1.52
CA THR A 63 -7.61 -9.60 1.49
C THR A 63 -7.00 -9.00 2.74
N ASP A 64 -5.96 -9.66 3.24
CA ASP A 64 -5.08 -9.04 4.23
C ASP A 64 -4.20 -7.99 3.52
N GLU A 65 -3.74 -6.99 4.27
CA GLU A 65 -2.78 -6.00 3.81
C GLU A 65 -1.60 -5.95 4.77
N THR A 66 -0.39 -6.01 4.24
CA THR A 66 0.84 -5.89 5.05
C THR A 66 1.47 -4.53 4.88
N PHE A 67 1.77 -3.89 6.01
CA PHE A 67 2.52 -2.64 6.10
C PHE A 67 3.92 -2.95 6.63
N PHE A 68 4.96 -2.47 5.94
CA PHE A 68 6.34 -2.51 6.39
C PHE A 68 6.94 -1.10 6.32
N VAL A 69 7.46 -0.58 7.43
CA VAL A 69 8.05 0.76 7.46
C VAL A 69 9.50 0.70 7.04
N LEU A 70 9.82 1.38 5.93
CA LEU A 70 11.20 1.55 5.45
C LEU A 70 11.89 2.69 6.20
N GLU A 71 11.17 3.80 6.43
CA GLU A 71 11.68 4.99 7.11
C GLU A 71 10.51 5.76 7.74
N GLY A 72 10.70 6.31 8.94
CA GLY A 72 9.69 7.06 9.69
C GLY A 72 8.93 6.23 10.74
N GLU A 73 7.78 6.73 11.17
CA GLU A 73 6.87 6.09 12.13
C GLU A 73 5.43 6.17 11.63
N LEU A 74 4.76 5.02 11.49
CA LEU A 74 3.37 4.90 11.08
C LEU A 74 2.52 4.43 12.26
N ARG A 75 1.39 5.09 12.50
CA ARG A 75 0.31 4.58 13.35
C ARG A 75 -0.80 4.04 12.47
N ILE A 76 -1.34 2.88 12.79
CA ILE A 76 -2.52 2.31 12.14
C ILE A 76 -3.60 2.15 13.21
N ASP A 77 -4.64 2.99 13.13
CA ASP A 77 -5.81 2.81 14.00
C ASP A 77 -6.65 1.65 13.50
N LEU A 78 -7.22 0.88 14.41
CA LEU A 78 -7.97 -0.33 14.14
C LEU A 78 -9.33 -0.29 14.86
N ARG A 79 -10.36 -0.80 14.19
CA ARG A 79 -11.69 -1.04 14.75
C ARG A 79 -12.18 -2.44 14.43
N GLY A 80 -12.74 -3.11 15.42
CA GLY A 80 -13.23 -4.48 15.27
C GLY A 80 -12.13 -5.51 14.97
N ALA A 81 -10.87 -5.20 15.30
CA ALA A 81 -9.79 -6.17 15.22
C ALA A 81 -9.98 -7.30 16.25
N PRO A 82 -9.35 -8.48 16.08
CA PRO A 82 -9.50 -9.60 17.02
C PRO A 82 -9.15 -9.26 18.48
N ALA A 83 -8.24 -8.30 18.69
CA ALA A 83 -7.85 -7.82 20.02
C ALA A 83 -8.71 -6.64 20.53
N GLY A 84 -9.74 -6.24 19.79
CA GLY A 84 -10.54 -5.04 20.02
C GLY A 84 -10.00 -3.81 19.29
N ASP A 85 -10.64 -2.67 19.54
CA ASP A 85 -10.23 -1.37 19.00
C ASP A 85 -8.88 -0.93 19.60
N GLY A 86 -8.06 -0.27 18.80
CA GLY A 86 -6.73 0.15 19.24
C GLY A 86 -5.89 0.73 18.12
N ALA A 87 -4.58 0.74 18.32
CA ALA A 87 -3.63 1.19 17.31
C ALA A 87 -2.35 0.35 17.32
N ILE A 88 -1.77 0.15 16.14
CA ILE A 88 -0.44 -0.40 15.94
C ILE A 88 0.50 0.75 15.62
N VAL A 89 1.65 0.84 16.27
CA VAL A 89 2.72 1.80 15.94
C VAL A 89 3.90 1.02 15.36
N LEU A 90 4.31 1.40 14.15
CA LEU A 90 5.43 0.81 13.42
C LEU A 90 6.52 1.85 13.18
N ARG A 91 7.76 1.45 13.45
CA ARG A 91 8.99 2.21 13.15
C ARG A 91 9.77 1.52 12.05
N ALA A 92 10.78 2.18 11.50
CA ALA A 92 11.68 1.62 10.49
C ALA A 92 12.14 0.18 10.83
N GLY A 93 11.96 -0.73 9.88
CA GLY A 93 12.27 -2.15 10.02
C GLY A 93 11.16 -3.00 10.66
N GLN A 94 10.03 -2.41 11.04
CA GLN A 94 8.88 -3.11 11.62
C GLN A 94 7.75 -3.28 10.62
N MET A 95 6.94 -4.33 10.82
CA MET A 95 5.78 -4.63 9.99
C MET A 95 4.56 -5.03 10.81
N ALA A 96 3.38 -4.83 10.23
CA ALA A 96 2.12 -5.40 10.71
C ALA A 96 1.31 -5.93 9.53
N VAL A 97 0.47 -6.92 9.82
CA VAL A 97 -0.56 -7.40 8.90
C VAL A 97 -1.90 -6.94 9.44
N VAL A 98 -2.67 -6.22 8.64
CA VAL A 98 -4.08 -5.92 8.92
C VAL A 98 -4.91 -7.04 8.29
N PRO A 99 -5.63 -7.84 9.10
CA PRO A 99 -6.45 -8.92 8.57
C PRO A 99 -7.60 -8.38 7.72
N LYS A 100 -8.02 -9.17 6.73
CA LYS A 100 -9.21 -8.90 5.94
C LYS A 100 -10.43 -8.63 6.82
N GLY A 101 -11.25 -7.70 6.38
CA GLY A 101 -12.47 -7.25 7.06
C GLY A 101 -12.24 -6.30 8.23
N VAL A 102 -11.00 -6.10 8.69
CA VAL A 102 -10.69 -5.15 9.77
C VAL A 102 -10.68 -3.73 9.23
N GLU A 103 -11.49 -2.86 9.85
CA GLU A 103 -11.52 -1.45 9.53
C GLU A 103 -10.30 -0.76 10.15
N HIS A 104 -9.56 -0.02 9.33
CA HIS A 104 -8.31 0.59 9.75
C HIS A 104 -8.06 1.96 9.11
N LYS A 105 -7.17 2.74 9.73
CA LYS A 105 -6.79 4.08 9.30
C LYS A 105 -5.29 4.35 9.52
N PRO A 106 -4.47 4.26 8.46
CA PRO A 106 -3.07 4.69 8.50
C PRO A 106 -2.93 6.19 8.79
N CYS A 107 -2.02 6.54 9.70
CA CYS A 107 -1.76 7.89 10.20
C CYS A 107 -0.25 8.12 10.33
N ALA A 108 0.24 9.20 9.72
CA ALA A 108 1.65 9.56 9.68
C ALA A 108 1.85 11.04 10.01
N ASP A 109 2.37 11.35 11.20
CA ASP A 109 2.58 12.74 11.65
C ASP A 109 3.69 13.47 10.85
N ALA A 110 4.69 12.70 10.40
CA ALA A 110 5.73 13.10 9.46
C ALA A 110 5.70 12.20 8.22
N GLU A 111 6.47 12.51 7.17
CA GLU A 111 6.58 11.62 6.01
C GLU A 111 7.12 10.24 6.43
N VAL A 112 6.44 9.19 5.97
CA VAL A 112 6.81 7.80 6.16
C VAL A 112 6.96 7.13 4.80
N LYS A 113 8.03 6.36 4.63
CA LYS A 113 8.25 5.52 3.45
C LYS A 113 7.85 4.10 3.80
N LEU A 114 6.90 3.56 3.06
CA LEU A 114 6.32 2.25 3.32
C LEU A 114 6.59 1.30 2.16
N MET A 115 6.65 0.01 2.49
CA MET A 115 6.38 -1.07 1.57
C MET A 115 5.02 -1.68 1.94
N LEU A 116 4.18 -1.89 0.93
CA LEU A 116 2.91 -2.60 1.05
C LEU A 116 3.01 -3.94 0.35
N ILE A 117 2.36 -4.96 0.90
CA ILE A 117 2.22 -6.27 0.26
C ILE A 117 0.75 -6.67 0.31
N GLU A 118 0.17 -6.84 -0.87
CA GLU A 118 -1.26 -7.14 -1.05
C GLU A 118 -1.49 -7.84 -2.39
N PRO A 119 -2.63 -8.54 -2.56
CA PRO A 119 -3.01 -9.09 -3.86
C PRO A 119 -3.09 -8.00 -4.94
N ARG A 120 -2.77 -8.39 -6.17
CA ARG A 120 -2.91 -7.51 -7.34
C ARG A 120 -4.34 -7.04 -7.49
N GLY A 121 -4.50 -5.78 -7.88
CA GLY A 121 -5.80 -5.19 -8.20
C GLY A 121 -6.58 -4.68 -6.98
N VAL A 122 -6.04 -4.82 -5.77
CA VAL A 122 -6.62 -4.22 -4.57
C VAL A 122 -6.57 -2.69 -4.69
N VAL A 123 -7.73 -2.05 -4.55
CA VAL A 123 -7.84 -0.59 -4.51
C VAL A 123 -7.48 -0.12 -3.10
N ASN A 124 -6.51 0.76 -2.97
CA ASN A 124 -5.97 1.22 -1.68
C ASN A 124 -6.98 1.91 -0.74
N THR A 125 -8.16 2.29 -1.24
CA THR A 125 -9.24 2.82 -0.39
C THR A 125 -10.21 1.75 0.10
N GLY A 126 -10.01 0.48 -0.24
CA GLY A 126 -10.88 -0.63 0.17
C GLY A 126 -12.35 -0.38 -0.22
N ASP A 127 -13.24 -0.45 0.76
CA ASP A 127 -14.67 -0.11 0.69
C ASP A 127 -14.98 1.40 0.77
N GLY A 128 -13.97 2.22 1.04
CA GLY A 128 -14.09 3.66 1.15
C GLY A 128 -14.37 4.35 -0.19
N ALA A 129 -15.00 5.52 -0.13
CA ALA A 129 -15.26 6.33 -1.31
C ALA A 129 -13.95 6.74 -2.02
N ARG A 130 -13.99 6.82 -3.35
CA ARG A 130 -12.86 7.33 -4.12
C ARG A 130 -12.54 8.77 -3.72
N SER A 131 -11.27 9.08 -3.59
CA SER A 131 -10.77 10.39 -3.20
C SER A 131 -9.51 10.76 -4.00
N ALA A 132 -8.94 11.94 -3.76
CA ALA A 132 -7.66 12.34 -4.36
C ALA A 132 -6.49 11.41 -3.97
N ARG A 133 -6.69 10.54 -2.97
CA ARG A 133 -5.71 9.54 -2.53
C ARG A 133 -6.00 8.13 -3.04
N SER A 134 -7.07 7.95 -3.81
CA SER A 134 -7.28 6.70 -4.55
C SER A 134 -6.23 6.59 -5.64
N ALA A 135 -5.53 5.46 -5.67
CA ALA A 135 -4.48 5.21 -6.63
C ALA A 135 -4.98 4.34 -7.79
N GLU A 136 -4.39 4.55 -8.97
CA GLU A 136 -4.56 3.61 -10.07
C GLU A 136 -3.74 2.34 -9.79
N ASN A 137 -4.29 1.19 -10.17
CA ASN A 137 -3.57 -0.08 -10.07
C ASN A 137 -2.50 -0.20 -11.16
N ASP A 138 -1.57 -1.15 -10.96
CA ASP A 138 -0.53 -1.51 -11.92
C ASP A 138 0.37 -0.34 -12.35
N GLN A 139 0.65 0.59 -11.43
CA GLN A 139 1.58 1.69 -11.63
C GLN A 139 3.00 1.27 -11.23
N TRP A 140 3.84 0.91 -12.20
CA TRP A 140 5.20 0.39 -11.95
C TRP A 140 6.26 1.49 -11.81
N VAL A 141 7.29 1.22 -11.01
CA VAL A 141 8.49 2.07 -10.87
C VAL A 141 9.76 1.24 -10.80
#